data_AF-A0A3D4BPP3-F1
#
_entry.id   AF-A0A3D4BPP3-F1
#
_cell.length_a   1.000
_cell.length_b   1.000
_cell.length_c   1.000
_cell.angle_alpha   90.00
_cell.angle_beta   90.00
_cell.angle_gamma   90.00
#
_symmetry.space_group_name_H-M   'P 1'
#
loop_
_entity.id
_entity.type
_entity.pdbx_description
1 polymer ?
#
loop_
_entity_poly.entity_id
_entity_poly.type
_entity_poly.pdbx_seq_one_letter_code
_entity_poly.pdbx_strand_id
1 'polypeptide(L)' 'MERDQEIFDLIAAEKTRQTEGIELIASENFVSQQVMDAMGSVLTNKYAE' A
#
# COMPACT_ATOMS: atom_id res chain seq x y z
N MET A 1 15.40 3.15 -13.62
CA MET A 1 15.23 2.72 -12.23
C MET A 1 15.12 1.22 -12.24
N GLU A 2 15.96 0.55 -11.46
CA GLU A 2 15.80 -0.87 -11.21
C GLU A 2 14.57 -1.07 -10.33
N ARG A 3 13.77 -2.06 -10.67
CA ARG A 3 12.54 -2.38 -9.96
C ARG A 3 12.92 -3.35 -8.86
N ASP A 4 12.73 -2.96 -7.61
CA ASP A 4 13.13 -3.77 -6.45
C ASP A 4 12.19 -4.96 -6.28
N GLN A 5 12.53 -6.08 -6.91
CA GLN A 5 11.69 -7.27 -6.96
C GLN A 5 11.45 -7.86 -5.58
N GLU A 6 12.44 -7.80 -4.69
CA GLU A 6 12.32 -8.31 -3.31
C GLU A 6 11.21 -7.56 -2.55
N ILE A 7 11.17 -6.24 -2.67
CA ILE A 7 10.12 -5.43 -2.05
C ILE A 7 8.74 -5.73 -2.64
N PHE A 8 8.63 -5.90 -3.96
CA PHE A 8 7.33 -6.25 -4.57
C PHE A 8 6.82 -7.63 -4.13
N ASP A 9 7.71 -8.60 -3.97
CA ASP A 9 7.37 -9.94 -3.50
C ASP A 9 6.87 -9.91 -2.05
N LEU A 10 7.52 -9.11 -1.18
CA LEU A 10 7.10 -8.92 0.20
C LEU A 10 5.74 -8.21 0.31
N ILE A 11 5.49 -7.18 -0.51
CA ILE A 11 4.19 -6.49 -0.56
C ILE A 11 3.08 -7.47 -1.00
N ALA A 12 3.37 -8.33 -1.99
CA ALA A 12 2.42 -9.35 -2.44
C ALA A 12 2.11 -10.38 -1.34
N ALA A 13 3.13 -10.82 -0.59
CA ALA A 13 2.95 -11.72 0.54
C ALA A 13 2.10 -11.09 1.66
N GLU A 14 2.31 -9.81 2.00
CA GLU A 14 1.52 -9.11 3.01
C GLU A 14 0.07 -8.90 2.56
N LYS A 15 -0.16 -8.61 1.28
CA LYS A 15 -1.52 -8.55 0.73
C LYS A 15 -2.26 -9.86 0.96
N THR A 16 -1.64 -10.99 0.66
CA THR A 16 -2.23 -12.32 0.90
C THR A 16 -2.54 -12.51 2.38
N ARG A 17 -1.60 -12.18 3.28
CA ARG A 17 -1.77 -12.28 4.73
C ARG A 17 -3.00 -11.50 5.22
N GLN A 18 -3.15 -10.26 4.77
CA GLN A 18 -4.27 -9.40 5.14
C GLN A 18 -5.62 -9.90 4.61
N THR A 19 -5.65 -10.49 3.41
CA THR A 19 -6.90 -10.93 2.77
C THR A 19 -7.36 -12.32 3.20
N GLU A 20 -6.45 -13.16 3.67
CA GLU A 20 -6.75 -14.52 4.15
C GLU A 20 -6.92 -14.59 5.67
N GLY A 21 -6.47 -13.56 6.40
CA GLY A 21 -6.65 -13.40 7.83
C GLY A 21 -7.99 -12.79 8.23
N ILE A 22 -8.38 -13.00 9.50
CA ILE A 22 -9.47 -12.23 10.14
C ILE A 22 -8.82 -11.13 10.96
N GLU A 23 -8.84 -9.91 10.47
CA GLU A 23 -8.24 -8.75 11.14
C GLU A 23 -9.24 -8.17 12.16
N LEU A 24 -8.94 -8.32 13.46
CA LEU A 24 -9.82 -7.93 14.58
C LEU A 24 -9.29 -6.74 15.38
N ILE A 25 -8.23 -6.10 14.92
CA ILE A 25 -7.68 -4.91 15.56
C ILE A 25 -8.60 -3.74 15.26
N ALA A 26 -9.28 -3.22 16.30
CA ALA A 26 -10.34 -2.23 16.14
C ALA A 26 -9.94 -0.92 15.45
N SER A 27 -8.66 -0.58 15.45
CA SER A 27 -8.11 0.62 14.83
C SER A 27 -7.62 0.41 13.39
N GLU A 28 -7.54 -0.83 12.92
CA GLU A 28 -7.11 -1.14 11.55
C GLU A 28 -8.29 -1.11 10.57
N ASN A 29 -7.99 -0.85 9.30
CA ASN A 29 -9.00 -0.80 8.25
C ASN A 29 -8.37 -0.99 6.85
N PHE A 30 -9.21 -1.29 5.86
CA PHE A 30 -8.84 -1.32 4.45
C PHE A 30 -9.28 -0.03 3.77
N VAL A 31 -8.32 0.66 3.15
CA VAL A 31 -8.61 1.84 2.32
C VAL A 31 -9.10 1.41 0.93
N SER A 32 -9.82 2.29 0.23
CA SER A 32 -10.24 2.01 -1.14
C SER A 32 -9.06 2.11 -2.13
N GLN A 33 -9.21 1.48 -3.30
CA GLN A 33 -8.20 1.56 -4.36
C GLN A 33 -7.93 3.01 -4.78
N GLN A 34 -8.96 3.85 -4.84
CA GLN A 34 -8.82 5.26 -5.24
C GLN A 34 -7.92 6.05 -4.27
N VAL A 35 -7.96 5.73 -2.98
CA VAL A 35 -7.08 6.36 -1.98
C VAL A 35 -5.62 5.93 -2.20
N MET A 36 -5.37 4.65 -2.46
CA MET A 36 -4.02 4.15 -2.77
C MET A 36 -3.45 4.77 -4.05
N ASP A 37 -4.26 4.88 -5.11
CA ASP A 37 -3.86 5.47 -6.38
C ASP A 37 -3.47 6.94 -6.23
N ALA A 38 -4.24 7.70 -5.44
CA ALA A 38 -3.93 9.09 -5.14
C ALA A 38 -2.60 9.22 -4.38
N MET A 39 -2.31 8.29 -3.47
CA MET A 39 -1.07 8.29 -2.70
C MET A 39 0.18 7.99 -3.52
N GLY A 40 0.05 7.18 -4.58
CA GLY A 40 1.12 6.91 -5.54
C GLY A 40 1.25 7.95 -6.67
N SER A 41 0.53 9.08 -6.59
CA SER A 41 0.48 10.05 -7.68
C SER A 41 1.68 11.02 -7.71
N VAL A 42 1.77 11.79 -8.79
CA VAL A 42 2.81 12.83 -9.00
C VAL A 42 2.80 13.95 -7.95
N LEU A 43 1.76 14.03 -7.11
CA LEU A 43 1.67 15.02 -6.04
C LEU A 43 2.85 14.92 -5.05
N THR A 44 3.42 13.73 -4.87
CA THR A 44 4.60 13.51 -4.00
C THR A 44 5.85 14.27 -4.44
N ASN A 45 5.91 14.69 -5.71
CA ASN A 45 7.06 15.42 -6.25
C ASN A 45 7.05 16.92 -5.90
N LYS A 46 5.97 17.43 -5.32
CA LYS A 46 5.74 18.87 -5.15
C LYS A 46 6.15 19.36 -3.75
N TYR A 47 7.05 20.34 -3.71
CA TYR A 47 7.27 21.19 -2.54
C TYR A 47 6.33 22.40 -2.59
N ALA A 48 5.62 22.70 -1.50
CA ALA A 48 4.54 23.70 -1.49
C ALA A 48 4.37 24.44 -0.14
N GLU A 49 5.48 24.69 0.56
CA GLU A 49 5.54 25.66 1.68
C GLU A 49 5.61 27.11 1.19
#